data_AF-A0A2E8Y176-F1
#
_entry.id   AF-A0A2E8Y176-F1
#
_cell.length_a   1.000
_cell.length_b   1.000
_cell.length_c   1.000
_cell.angle_alpha   90.00
_cell.angle_beta   90.00
_cell.angle_gamma   90.00
#
_symmetry.space_group_name_H-M   'P 1'
#
loop_
_entity.id
_entity.type
_entity.pdbx_description
1 polymer ?
#
loop_
_entity_poly.entity_id
_entity_poly.type
_entity_poly.pdbx_seq_one_letter_code
_entity_poly.pdbx_strand_id
1 'polypeptide(L)' 'MQSNASETTVSNEPSSAASSAAAPAGWYADPSGRFELRYWNGDKWTEHVSRAGQQSTDPPVA' A
#
# COMPACT_ATOMS: atom_id res chain seq x y z
N MET A 1 2.76 -45.53 -21.53
CA MET A 1 3.71 -44.74 -22.34
C MET A 1 2.94 -43.51 -22.82
N GLN A 2 3.52 -42.32 -22.68
CA GLN A 2 2.86 -41.00 -22.61
C GLN A 2 1.94 -40.64 -23.80
N SER A 3 0.84 -39.91 -23.49
CA SER A 3 0.22 -38.92 -24.38
C SER A 3 -0.21 -37.69 -23.57
N ASN A 4 0.31 -36.52 -23.92
CA ASN A 4 0.11 -35.22 -23.29
C ASN A 4 -0.67 -34.32 -24.28
N ALA A 5 -1.79 -33.73 -23.86
CA ALA A 5 -2.48 -32.62 -24.55
C ALA A 5 -3.24 -31.83 -23.46
N SER A 6 -2.62 -30.79 -22.91
CA SER A 6 -2.73 -29.38 -23.32
C SER A 6 -4.04 -28.72 -22.87
N GLU A 7 -4.03 -28.33 -21.59
CA GLU A 7 -4.42 -27.02 -21.07
C GLU A 7 -5.80 -26.49 -21.49
N THR A 8 -6.81 -26.90 -20.73
CA THR A 8 -8.06 -26.13 -20.60
C THR A 8 -7.74 -24.76 -19.98
N THR A 9 -7.85 -23.74 -20.83
CA THR A 9 -8.15 -22.32 -20.56
C THR A 9 -8.21 -21.94 -19.09
N VAL A 10 -7.13 -21.34 -18.61
CA VAL A 10 -7.13 -20.51 -17.41
C VAL A 10 -7.95 -19.26 -17.75
N SER A 11 -9.27 -19.31 -17.56
CA SER A 11 -10.08 -18.09 -17.39
C SER A 11 -9.74 -17.49 -16.04
N ASN A 12 -8.50 -17.05 -15.89
CA ASN A 12 -8.10 -16.18 -14.81
C ASN A 12 -8.54 -14.77 -15.21
N GLU A 13 -9.85 -14.52 -15.22
CA GLU A 13 -10.36 -13.16 -15.12
C GLU A 13 -9.69 -12.58 -13.86
N PRO A 14 -8.82 -11.55 -13.95
CA PRO A 14 -8.55 -10.78 -12.77
C PRO A 14 -9.87 -10.09 -12.47
N SER A 15 -10.66 -10.73 -11.60
CA SER A 15 -11.82 -10.13 -10.96
C SER A 15 -11.31 -8.85 -10.32
N SER A 16 -11.41 -7.74 -11.06
CA SER A 16 -11.20 -6.37 -10.61
C SER A 16 -12.41 -6.00 -9.77
N ALA A 17 -12.60 -6.78 -8.72
CA ALA A 17 -13.48 -6.58 -7.60
C ALA A 17 -12.69 -6.88 -6.33
N ALA A 18 -11.40 -6.53 -6.31
CA ALA A 18 -10.75 -6.22 -5.04
C ALA A 18 -11.35 -4.89 -4.62
N SER A 19 -12.48 -5.00 -3.90
CA SER A 19 -13.05 -3.97 -3.06
C SER A 19 -11.91 -3.10 -2.54
N SER A 20 -11.97 -1.81 -2.83
CA SER A 20 -11.06 -0.80 -2.31
C SER A 20 -11.22 -0.74 -0.79
N ALA A 21 -10.76 -1.77 -0.10
CA ALA A 21 -10.60 -1.79 1.34
C ALA A 21 -9.56 -0.71 1.61
N ALA A 22 -10.02 0.41 2.15
CA ALA A 22 -9.14 1.49 2.57
C ALA A 22 -8.02 0.86 3.40
N ALA A 23 -6.76 1.23 3.10
CA ALA A 23 -5.62 0.71 3.84
C ALA A 23 -5.84 0.95 5.35
N PRO A 24 -5.54 -0.02 6.21
CA PRO A 24 -5.72 0.15 7.65
C PRO A 24 -4.84 1.28 8.17
N ALA A 25 -5.20 1.87 9.32
CA ALA A 25 -4.36 2.88 9.93
C ALA A 25 -2.98 2.30 10.29
N GLY A 26 -1.91 3.02 9.94
CA GLY A 26 -0.55 2.51 10.10
C GLY A 26 0.53 3.41 9.48
N TRP A 27 1.77 2.95 9.59
CA TRP A 27 2.93 3.59 8.98
C TRP A 27 3.18 3.04 7.59
N TYR A 28 3.29 3.94 6.61
CA TYR A 28 3.50 3.62 5.21
C TYR A 28 4.54 4.55 4.61
N ALA A 29 5.10 4.18 3.45
CA ALA A 29 6.06 5.04 2.75
C ALA A 29 5.46 6.42 2.49
N ASP A 30 6.22 7.47 2.82
CA ASP A 30 5.76 8.85 2.64
C ASP A 30 5.59 9.20 1.14
N PRO A 31 4.37 9.53 0.68
CA PRO A 31 4.14 9.87 -0.73
C PRO A 31 4.88 11.15 -1.17
N SER A 32 5.21 12.04 -0.22
CA SER A 32 5.95 13.26 -0.52
C SER A 32 7.46 13.05 -0.67
N GLY A 33 7.98 11.88 -0.28
CA GLY A 33 9.41 11.55 -0.30
C GLY A 33 10.28 12.39 0.65
N ARG A 34 9.67 13.12 1.60
CA ARG A 34 10.38 13.96 2.57
C ARG A 34 10.83 13.17 3.80
N PHE A 35 10.06 12.15 4.16
CA PHE A 35 10.33 11.27 5.30
C PHE A 35 10.34 9.80 4.87
N GLU A 36 10.80 8.89 5.74
CA GLU A 36 10.81 7.46 5.41
C GLU A 36 9.39 6.89 5.48
N LEU A 37 8.64 7.25 6.54
CA LEU A 37 7.26 6.83 6.72
C LEU A 37 6.39 8.03 7.09
N ARG A 38 5.12 7.99 6.67
CA ARG A 38 4.05 8.86 7.14
C ARG A 38 2.92 8.01 7.71
N TYR A 39 2.20 8.54 8.69
CA TYR A 39 1.08 7.84 9.29
C TYR A 39 -0.19 8.07 8.47
N TRP A 40 -0.77 6.98 7.99
CA TRP A 40 -2.11 6.91 7.43
C TRP A 40 -3.09 6.57 8.54
N ASN A 41 -4.17 7.33 8.69
CA ASN A 41 -5.15 7.10 9.77
C ASN A 41 -6.33 6.20 9.36
N GLY A 42 -6.33 5.64 8.15
CA GLY A 42 -7.47 4.91 7.57
C GLY A 42 -8.28 5.71 6.54
N ASP A 43 -8.13 7.03 6.53
CA ASP A 43 -8.91 7.96 5.68
C ASP A 43 -8.02 8.97 4.95
N LYS A 44 -6.97 9.48 5.61
CA LYS A 44 -6.00 10.43 5.08
C LYS A 44 -4.61 10.27 5.72
N TRP A 45 -3.62 10.80 5.03
CA TRP A 45 -2.28 11.01 5.58
C TRP A 45 -2.31 12.10 6.64
N THR A 46 -1.57 11.90 7.74
CA THR A 46 -1.46 12.87 8.85
C THR A 46 -0.10 13.57 8.84
N GLU A 47 0.11 14.54 9.74
CA GLU A 47 1.41 15.16 9.94
C GLU A 47 2.43 14.24 10.63
N HIS A 48 2.02 13.11 11.21
CA HIS A 48 2.95 12.20 11.87
C HIS A 48 3.83 11.49 10.84
N VAL A 49 5.13 11.58 11.02
CA VAL A 49 6.18 11.04 10.15
C VAL A 49 7.20 10.27 10.98
N SER A 50 7.96 9.38 10.33
CA SER A 50 9.08 8.68 10.95
C SER A 50 10.32 8.77 10.07
N ARG A 51 11.48 8.97 10.71
CA ARG A 51 12.80 8.99 10.07
C ARG A 51 13.81 8.27 10.97
N ALA A 52 14.55 7.31 10.42
CA ALA A 52 15.48 6.47 11.18
C ALA A 52 14.83 5.84 12.44
N GLY A 53 13.54 5.47 12.34
CA GLY A 53 12.76 4.89 13.45
C GLY A 53 12.32 5.89 14.53
N GLN A 54 12.62 7.18 14.39
CA GLN A 54 12.12 8.25 15.28
C GLN A 54 10.87 8.89 14.70
N GLN A 55 9.80 8.95 15.49
CA GLN A 55 8.55 9.59 15.11
C GLN A 55 8.58 11.08 15.45
N SER A 56 8.09 11.90 14.53
CA SER A 56 7.98 13.35 14.65
C SER A 56 6.70 13.83 13.96
N THR A 57 6.32 15.09 14.16
CA THR A 57 5.33 15.77 13.33
C THR A 57 6.05 16.59 12.26
N ASP A 58 5.55 16.53 11.03
CA ASP A 58 5.94 17.40 9.92
C ASP A 58 5.51 18.83 10.25
N PRO A 59 6.44 19.76 10.54
CA PRO A 59 6.07 21.12 10.93
C PRO A 59 5.43 21.84 9.74
N PRO A 60 4.37 22.64 9.95
CA PRO A 60 3.86 23.49 8.88
C PRO A 60 4.96 24.45 8.43
N VAL A 61 5.26 24.45 7.14
CA VAL A 61 6.12 25.48 6.55
C VAL A 61 5.42 26.83 6.72
N ALA A 62 6.05 27.76 7.45
CA ALA A 62 5.57 29.12 7.66
C ALA A 62 5.74 29.99 6.41
#